data_AF-A0A560FK22-F1
#
_entry.id   AF-A0A560FK22-F1
#
_cell.length_a   1.000
_cell.length_b   1.000
_cell.length_c   1.000
_cell.angle_alpha   90.00
_cell.angle_beta   90.00
_cell.angle_gamma   90.00
#
_symmetry.space_group_name_H-M   'P 1'
#
loop_
_entity.id
_entity.type
_entity.pdbx_description
1 polymer ?
#
loop_
_entity_poly.entity_id
_entity_poly.type
_entity_poly.pdbx_seq_one_letter_code
_entity_poly.pdbx_strand_id
1 'polypeptide(L)'
;MNVEASHHVDCSDIGPDGYYDYYYAYTIWRFSDGGTRVLIARGYDDETDATLNAWENPDGTRAPVRAVDLFHPLVRQAMAHLRGEGRSVQRLSLYGIVPATPIWGWAKAFTLGLGYWLAMIISSPSGPPSRQR
;
A
#
# COMPACT_ATOMS: atom_id res chain seq x y z
N MET A 1 10.51 -8.47 9.59
CA MET A 1 9.36 -9.02 8.83
C MET A 1 9.68 -10.46 8.49
N ASN A 2 8.77 -11.38 8.77
CA ASN A 2 8.77 -12.75 8.26
C ASN A 2 7.94 -12.80 6.97
N VAL A 3 8.32 -13.67 6.04
CA VAL A 3 7.61 -13.89 4.78
C VAL A 3 7.40 -15.39 4.60
N GLU A 4 6.14 -15.78 4.47
CA GLU A 4 5.77 -17.13 4.03
C GLU A 4 5.22 -17.02 2.61
N ALA A 5 5.86 -17.70 1.66
CA ALA A 5 5.41 -17.78 0.28
C ALA A 5 4.94 -19.21 -0.01
N SER A 6 3.80 -19.31 -0.69
CA SER A 6 3.22 -20.59 -1.11
C SER A 6 2.80 -20.48 -2.56
N HIS A 7 3.28 -21.41 -3.38
CA HIS A 7 2.94 -21.51 -4.80
C HIS A 7 1.72 -22.42 -4.97
N HIS A 8 0.79 -22.01 -5.82
CA HIS A 8 -0.47 -22.68 -6.08
C HIS A 8 -0.70 -22.76 -7.58
N VAL A 9 -1.22 -23.90 -8.02
CA VAL A 9 -1.69 -24.11 -9.40
C VAL A 9 -3.14 -24.58 -9.32
N ASP A 10 -4.02 -23.86 -10.01
CA ASP A 10 -5.42 -24.21 -10.21
C ASP A 10 -5.66 -24.38 -11.70
N CYS A 11 -5.81 -25.63 -12.13
CA CYS A 11 -5.98 -25.99 -13.53
C CYS A 11 -7.06 -27.06 -13.69
N SER A 12 -7.62 -27.14 -14.90
CA SER A 12 -8.51 -28.24 -15.27
C SER A 12 -7.75 -29.57 -15.32
N ASP A 13 -8.46 -30.66 -15.60
CA ASP A 13 -7.81 -31.86 -16.14
C ASP A 13 -7.26 -31.58 -17.55
N ILE A 14 -6.32 -32.42 -18.00
CA ILE A 14 -5.80 -32.36 -19.35
C ILE A 14 -6.85 -32.96 -20.31
N GLY A 15 -7.24 -32.18 -21.31
CA GLY A 15 -8.18 -32.58 -22.34
C GLY A 15 -7.62 -33.61 -23.32
N PRO A 16 -8.47 -34.20 -24.18
CA PRO A 16 -8.04 -35.17 -25.20
C PRO A 16 -7.03 -34.62 -26.21
N ASP A 17 -6.95 -33.30 -26.35
CA ASP A 17 -6.01 -32.57 -27.20
C ASP A 17 -4.65 -32.31 -26.52
N GLY A 18 -4.50 -32.69 -25.24
CA GLY A 18 -3.29 -32.53 -24.45
C GLY A 18 -3.15 -31.15 -23.79
N TYR A 19 -4.18 -30.30 -23.82
CA TYR A 19 -4.16 -28.97 -23.21
C TYR A 19 -5.08 -28.89 -21.98
N TYR A 20 -4.81 -27.91 -21.13
CA TYR A 20 -5.74 -27.51 -20.06
C TYR A 20 -6.76 -26.53 -20.63
N ASP A 21 -8.02 -26.65 -20.22
CA ASP A 21 -9.08 -25.66 -20.50
C ASP A 21 -8.82 -24.35 -19.74
N TYR A 22 -8.25 -24.45 -18.54
CA TYR A 22 -7.74 -23.32 -17.77
C TYR A 22 -6.50 -23.71 -16.96
N TYR A 23 -5.59 -22.76 -16.78
CA TYR A 23 -4.37 -22.92 -16.00
C TYR A 23 -4.01 -21.61 -15.30
N TYR A 24 -4.13 -21.57 -13.98
CA TYR A 24 -3.76 -20.43 -13.15
C TYR A 24 -2.68 -20.82 -12.16
N ALA A 25 -1.48 -20.28 -12.35
CA ALA A 25 -0.39 -20.40 -11.39
C ALA A 25 -0.19 -19.07 -10.66
N TYR A 26 -0.12 -19.12 -9.34
CA TYR A 26 0.02 -17.93 -8.52
C TYR A 26 0.76 -18.21 -7.21
N THR A 27 1.39 -17.16 -6.69
CA THR A 27 2.01 -17.17 -5.37
C THR A 27 1.17 -16.36 -4.40
N ILE A 28 0.93 -16.91 -3.21
CA ILE A 28 0.39 -16.18 -2.06
C ILE A 28 1.53 -15.92 -1.09
N TRP A 29 1.75 -14.64 -0.78
CA TRP A 29 2.66 -14.21 0.28
C TRP A 29 1.87 -13.81 1.52
N ARG A 30 2.35 -14.25 2.68
CA ARG A 30 1.88 -13.87 4.01
C ARG A 30 3.03 -13.17 4.74
N PHE A 31 2.82 -11.90 5.08
CA PHE A 31 3.81 -11.07 5.75
C PHE A 31 3.39 -10.82 7.20
N SER A 32 4.32 -10.96 8.13
CA SER A 32 4.11 -10.66 9.55
C SER A 32 5.35 -9.98 10.18
N ASP A 33 5.13 -9.21 11.24
CA ASP A 33 6.19 -8.49 11.97
C ASP A 33 6.11 -8.65 13.49
N GLY A 34 5.45 -9.71 13.96
CA GLY A 34 5.17 -9.94 15.39
C GLY A 34 3.90 -9.23 15.88
N GLY A 35 3.25 -8.42 15.03
CA GLY A 35 1.89 -7.93 15.26
C GLY A 35 0.82 -9.03 15.15
N THR A 36 -0.41 -8.68 15.50
CA THR A 36 -1.55 -9.61 15.52
C THR A 36 -2.15 -9.88 14.14
N ARG A 37 -1.87 -9.04 13.15
CA ARG A 37 -2.42 -9.16 11.80
C ARG A 37 -1.38 -9.62 10.80
N VAL A 38 -1.81 -10.41 9.84
CA VAL A 38 -0.99 -10.86 8.71
C VAL A 38 -1.41 -10.09 7.46
N LEU A 39 -0.46 -9.56 6.72
CA LEU A 39 -0.73 -8.95 5.42
C LEU A 39 -0.63 -10.02 4.33
N ILE A 40 -1.67 -10.14 3.51
CA ILE A 40 -1.74 -11.11 2.42
C ILE A 40 -1.56 -10.38 1.10
N ALA A 41 -0.62 -10.87 0.29
CA ALA A 41 -0.48 -10.47 -1.11
C ALA A 41 -0.60 -11.69 -2.04
N ARG A 42 -1.00 -11.46 -3.28
CA ARG A 42 -1.06 -12.48 -4.33
C ARG A 42 -0.58 -11.94 -5.66
N GLY A 43 0.11 -12.76 -6.44
CA GLY A 43 0.57 -12.42 -7.78
C GLY A 43 0.55 -13.68 -8.64
N TYR A 44 0.14 -13.52 -9.90
CA TYR A 44 0.12 -14.61 -10.86
C TYR A 44 1.48 -14.75 -11.53
N ASP A 45 1.82 -15.94 -11.99
CA ASP A 45 3.14 -16.21 -12.58
C ASP A 45 3.30 -15.57 -13.97
N ASP A 46 2.20 -15.38 -14.68
CA ASP A 46 2.12 -14.75 -16.00
C ASP A 46 1.90 -13.23 -15.95
N GLU A 47 1.73 -12.64 -14.76
CA GLU A 47 1.58 -11.20 -14.55
C GLU A 47 2.77 -10.61 -13.80
N THR A 48 3.12 -9.36 -14.07
CA THR A 48 4.15 -8.65 -13.28
C THR A 48 3.62 -8.10 -11.96
N ASP A 49 2.30 -8.01 -11.80
CA ASP A 49 1.66 -7.38 -10.65
C ASP A 49 1.52 -8.32 -9.45
N ALA A 50 1.84 -7.79 -8.28
CA ALA A 50 1.48 -8.36 -6.98
C ALA A 50 0.43 -7.46 -6.31
N THR A 51 -0.69 -8.05 -5.92
CA THR A 51 -1.82 -7.36 -5.30
C THR A 51 -1.81 -7.57 -3.80
N LEU A 52 -1.78 -6.47 -3.04
CA LEU A 52 -2.09 -6.48 -1.61
C LEU A 52 -3.60 -6.75 -1.45
N ASN A 53 -3.93 -7.98 -1.06
CA ASN A 53 -5.31 -8.47 -1.05
C ASN A 53 -6.04 -8.06 0.22
N ALA A 54 -5.48 -8.36 1.38
CA ALA A 54 -6.15 -8.14 2.66
C ALA A 54 -5.20 -8.15 3.85
N TRP A 55 -5.65 -7.56 4.95
CA TRP A 55 -5.25 -7.91 6.29
C TRP A 55 -6.06 -9.10 6.78
N GLU A 56 -5.40 -10.10 7.33
CA GLU A 56 -6.02 -11.21 8.07
C GLU A 56 -5.86 -10.96 9.57
N ASN A 57 -6.98 -10.96 10.28
CA ASN A 57 -7.04 -10.81 11.73
C ASN A 57 -6.83 -12.17 12.43
N PRO A 58 -6.52 -12.17 13.75
CA PRO A 58 -6.38 -13.42 14.52
C PRO A 58 -7.61 -14.33 14.50
N ASP A 59 -8.80 -13.75 14.32
CA ASP A 59 -10.08 -14.48 14.23
C ASP A 59 -10.35 -15.05 12.83
N GLY A 60 -9.41 -14.90 11.89
CA GLY A 60 -9.53 -15.34 10.50
C GLY A 60 -10.31 -14.38 9.59
N THR A 61 -10.88 -13.30 10.13
CA THR A 61 -11.58 -12.31 9.30
C THR A 61 -10.59 -11.52 8.44
N ARG A 62 -11.05 -11.09 7.25
CA ARG A 62 -10.23 -10.36 6.29
C ARG A 62 -10.76 -8.95 6.07
N ALA A 63 -9.86 -7.97 6.14
CA ALA A 63 -10.14 -6.56 5.89
C ALA A 63 -9.34 -6.06 4.67
N PRO A 64 -9.93 -5.24 3.78
CA PRO A 64 -9.20 -4.66 2.66
C PRO A 64 -8.00 -3.80 3.12
N VAL A 65 -6.95 -3.77 2.29
CA VAL A 65 -5.80 -2.87 2.52
C VAL A 65 -6.15 -1.46 2.06
N ARG A 66 -6.36 -0.55 3.02
CA ARG A 66 -6.77 0.83 2.76
C ARG A 66 -5.58 1.69 2.38
N ALA A 67 -5.85 2.85 1.77
CA ALA A 67 -4.80 3.80 1.38
C ALA A 67 -3.95 4.26 2.58
N VAL A 68 -4.55 4.44 3.77
CA VAL A 68 -3.81 4.79 4.99
C VAL A 68 -2.87 3.69 5.45
N ASP A 69 -3.19 2.42 5.16
CA ASP A 69 -2.37 1.28 5.57
C ASP A 69 -1.08 1.21 4.74
N LEU A 70 -0.97 1.91 3.60
CA LEU A 70 0.27 2.03 2.83
C LEU A 70 1.41 2.71 3.60
N PHE A 71 1.09 3.45 4.67
CA PHE A 71 2.07 4.03 5.57
C PHE A 71 2.52 3.07 6.68
N HIS A 72 1.84 1.93 6.84
CA HIS A 72 2.19 0.93 7.86
C HIS A 72 3.57 0.32 7.57
N PRO A 73 4.45 0.15 8.59
CA PRO A 73 5.80 -0.40 8.39
C PRO A 73 5.82 -1.75 7.68
N LEU A 74 4.96 -2.69 8.10
CA LEU A 74 4.83 -4.00 7.45
C LEU A 74 4.44 -3.90 5.97
N VAL A 75 3.49 -3.03 5.62
CA VAL A 75 3.05 -2.85 4.22
C VAL A 75 4.19 -2.28 3.38
N ARG A 76 4.96 -1.32 3.92
CA ARG A 76 6.13 -0.77 3.22
C ARG A 76 7.23 -1.82 3.01
N GLN A 77 7.51 -2.65 4.00
CA GLN A 77 8.49 -3.73 3.89
C GLN A 77 8.03 -4.80 2.90
N ALA A 78 6.75 -5.18 2.92
CA ALA A 78 6.17 -6.13 1.98
C ALA A 78 6.23 -5.61 0.53
N MET A 79 5.83 -4.35 0.31
CA MET A 79 5.95 -3.72 -1.01
C MET A 79 7.41 -3.66 -1.49
N ALA A 80 8.36 -3.41 -0.60
CA ALA A 80 9.78 -3.40 -0.96
C ALA A 80 10.29 -4.82 -1.32
N HIS A 81 9.87 -5.83 -0.57
CA HIS A 81 10.18 -7.23 -0.86
C HIS A 81 9.65 -7.66 -2.23
N LEU A 82 8.36 -7.43 -2.50
CA LEU A 82 7.73 -7.77 -3.79
C LEU A 82 8.40 -7.04 -4.97
N ARG A 83 8.75 -5.75 -4.81
CA ARG A 83 9.52 -5.01 -5.82
C ARG A 83 10.93 -5.57 -6.01
N GLY A 84 11.56 -6.07 -4.94
CA GLY A 84 12.83 -6.76 -4.99
C GLY A 84 12.77 -8.08 -5.79
N GLU A 85 11.60 -8.73 -5.79
CA GLU A 85 11.30 -9.89 -6.66
C GLU A 85 10.90 -9.49 -8.10
N GLY A 86 10.96 -8.21 -8.44
CA GLY A 86 10.62 -7.70 -9.77
C GLY A 86 9.13 -7.45 -10.00
N ARG A 87 8.30 -7.46 -8.96
CA ARG A 87 6.86 -7.23 -9.08
C ARG A 87 6.49 -5.75 -9.00
N SER A 88 5.56 -5.31 -9.84
CA SER A 88 4.80 -4.07 -9.58
C SER A 88 3.79 -4.33 -8.46
N VAL A 89 3.47 -3.31 -7.65
CA VAL A 89 2.61 -3.51 -6.46
C VAL A 89 1.36 -2.67 -6.54
N GLN A 90 0.23 -3.35 -6.43
CA GLN A 90 -1.12 -2.80 -6.44
C GLN A 90 -1.89 -3.26 -5.19
N ARG A 91 -3.09 -2.74 -4.98
CA ARG A 91 -3.95 -3.13 -3.85
C ARG A 91 -5.39 -3.26 -4.31
N LEU A 92 -6.14 -4.12 -3.64
CA LEU A 92 -7.57 -4.20 -3.83
C LEU A 92 -8.27 -3.04 -3.11
N SER A 93 -9.10 -2.30 -3.83
CA SER A 93 -9.95 -1.23 -3.29
C SER A 93 -11.42 -1.51 -3.56
N LEU A 94 -12.31 -0.73 -2.93
CA LEU A 94 -13.76 -0.78 -3.20
C LEU A 94 -14.12 -0.51 -4.67
N TYR A 95 -13.24 0.15 -5.43
CA TYR A 95 -13.45 0.50 -6.83
C TYR A 95 -12.65 -0.39 -7.79
N GLY A 96 -12.11 -1.50 -7.30
CA GLY A 96 -11.25 -2.40 -8.05
C GLY A 96 -9.77 -2.25 -7.69
N ILE A 97 -8.91 -2.74 -8.57
CA ILE A 97 -7.46 -2.79 -8.37
C ILE A 97 -6.87 -1.41 -8.66
N VAL A 98 -6.07 -0.90 -7.73
CA VAL A 98 -5.40 0.41 -7.85
C VAL A 98 -3.93 0.32 -7.45
N PRO A 99 -3.04 1.18 -7.98
CA PRO A 99 -1.65 1.20 -7.58
C PRO A 99 -1.46 1.39 -6.07
N ALA A 100 -0.48 0.69 -5.49
CA ALA A 100 -0.12 0.84 -4.08
C ALA A 100 0.84 2.02 -3.86
N THR A 101 0.47 3.19 -4.37
CA THR A 101 1.22 4.44 -4.21
C THR A 101 0.72 5.22 -2.99
N PRO A 102 1.57 5.53 -2.00
CA PRO A 102 1.19 6.43 -0.92
C PRO A 102 0.96 7.83 -1.49
N ILE A 103 -0.29 8.28 -1.58
CA ILE A 103 -0.58 9.65 -2.03
C ILE A 103 -0.32 10.60 -0.86
N TRP A 104 0.80 11.32 -0.93
CA TRP A 104 1.24 12.30 0.06
C TRP A 104 0.50 13.65 -0.07
N GLY A 105 -0.81 13.60 -0.35
CA GLY A 105 -1.59 14.77 -0.80
C GLY A 105 -1.77 15.90 0.23
N TRP A 106 -1.56 15.62 1.52
CA TRP A 106 -1.80 16.61 2.60
C TRP A 106 -0.53 17.06 3.34
N ALA A 107 0.59 16.33 3.21
CA ALA A 107 1.83 16.69 3.89
C ALA A 107 2.54 17.92 3.28
N LYS A 108 2.35 18.18 1.97
CA LYS A 108 2.77 19.44 1.34
C LYS A 108 1.87 20.63 1.70
N ALA A 109 0.58 20.39 1.95
CA ALA A 109 -0.35 21.45 2.33
C ALA A 109 -0.05 21.99 3.75
N PHE A 110 0.36 21.12 4.68
CA PHE A 110 0.75 21.57 6.03
C PHE A 110 2.12 22.27 6.08
N THR A 111 3.09 21.87 5.27
CA THR A 111 4.41 22.54 5.22
C THR A 111 4.34 23.92 4.55
N LEU A 112 3.43 24.12 3.59
CA LEU A 112 3.20 25.44 2.98
C LEU A 112 2.22 26.32 3.78
N GLY A 113 1.22 25.73 4.45
CA GLY A 113 0.24 26.47 5.25
C GLY A 113 0.78 26.99 6.58
N LEU A 114 1.63 26.22 7.27
CA LEU A 114 2.18 26.62 8.57
C LEU A 114 3.29 27.69 8.44
N GLY A 115 4.07 27.65 7.35
CA GLY A 115 5.09 28.67 7.06
C GLY A 115 4.48 30.06 6.77
N TYR A 116 3.32 30.09 6.11
CA TYR A 116 2.62 31.34 5.79
C TYR A 116 1.96 31.97 7.04
N TRP A 117 1.50 31.15 7.99
CA TRP A 117 0.91 31.63 9.25
C TRP A 117 1.98 32.16 10.23
N LEU A 118 3.15 31.52 10.32
CA LEU A 118 4.25 32.02 11.17
C LEU A 118 4.86 33.33 10.65
N ALA A 119 4.96 33.51 9.33
CA ALA A 119 5.50 34.74 8.73
C ALA A 119 4.63 35.99 9.00
N MET A 120 3.32 35.80 9.16
CA MET A 120 2.36 36.87 9.46
C MET A 120 2.43 37.35 10.92
N ILE A 121 2.89 36.52 11.86
CA ILE A 121 3.00 36.89 13.29
C ILE A 121 4.26 37.73 13.56
N ILE A 122 5.34 37.52 12.78
CA ILE A 122 6.63 38.18 13.01
C ILE A 122 6.70 39.57 12.34
N SER A 123 5.81 39.88 11.39
CA SER A 123 5.90 41.09 10.56
C SER A 123 4.98 42.25 10.98
N SER A 124 4.32 42.19 12.15
CA SER A 124 3.52 43.32 12.65
C SER A 124 4.42 44.38 13.31
N PRO A 125 4.61 45.58 12.74
CA PRO A 125 5.34 46.65 13.41
C PRO A 125 4.35 47.41 14.30
N SER A 126 4.44 47.20 15.60
CA SER A 126 3.82 48.05 16.61
C SER A 126 4.66 49.32 16.80
N GLY A 127 4.25 50.43 16.18
CA GLY A 127 4.81 51.76 16.45
C GLY A 127 3.71 52.81 16.52
N PRO A 128 3.58 53.60 17.61
CA PRO A 128 2.56 54.63 17.70
C PRO A 128 2.91 55.83 16.81
N PRO A 129 1.92 56.58 16.28
CA PRO A 129 2.20 57.73 15.44
C PRO A 129 2.71 58.90 16.28
N SER A 130 3.94 59.34 16.00
CA SER A 130 4.52 60.57 16.52
C SER A 130 3.75 61.79 16.00
N ARG A 131 3.24 62.60 16.93
CA ARG A 131 2.55 63.87 16.68
C ARG A 131 3.58 64.92 16.25
N GLN A 132 3.57 65.34 14.98
CA GLN A 132 4.29 66.54 14.55
C GLN A 132 3.45 67.79 14.88
N ARG A 133 4.16 68.82 15.34
CA ARG A 133 3.67 70.11 15.86
C ARG A 133 2.99 70.96 14.80
#